data_AF-A0A7X7MPG0-F1
#
_entry.id   AF-A0A7X7MPG0-F1
#
_cell.length_a   1.000
_cell.length_b   1.000
_cell.length_c   1.000
_cell.angle_alpha   90.00
_cell.angle_beta   90.00
_cell.angle_gamma   90.00
#
_symmetry.space_group_name_H-M   'P 1'
#
loop_
_entity.id
_entity.type
_entity.pdbx_description
1 polymer ?
#
loop_
_entity_poly.entity_id
_entity_poly.type
_entity_poly.pdbx_seq_one_letter_code
_entity_poly.pdbx_strand_id
1 'polypeptide(L)'
;MRLTSRFFQRIALAAGMGVTGVWAQTDGVWQGVTQQWSDPANWAAGVVPGDGGTAFFKSGAGVSLSVSNDVPGLVLGGLSFSNDVTWALQPGFPVTLAAVAGSTNTLDVERNHVDLRSLIGPGAGVLRKTGVGYLNFTNTASPFNGSWLVEQDRLEIKTGTSLAAEPALYRPDALILNGGAIKNNDSSPVFPPTLGITLLERGGSFAIGWHESRTLTFASPITGPGALCLSQNNGRFLLSNPANDYAGGTVVGTNGPGYHVSGAPYNLAYLQLDADGVLPYGAGKGGLEVVGAWRGVVDLAGTSNRVTELAVTAGGIVTNRAPANGALYADALALRGA
;
A
#
# COMPACT_ATOMS: atom_id res chain seq x y z
N MET A 1 -48.65 -44.28 -48.20
CA MET A 1 -49.48 -43.66 -47.14
C MET A 1 -48.51 -43.17 -46.05
N ARG A 2 -48.25 -41.86 -46.00
CA ARG A 2 -47.41 -41.21 -44.98
C ARG A 2 -48.20 -41.11 -43.67
N LEU A 3 -47.57 -41.41 -42.54
CA LEU A 3 -48.03 -40.97 -41.22
C LEU A 3 -46.80 -40.69 -40.34
N THR A 4 -46.74 -39.43 -39.91
CA THR A 4 -45.78 -38.80 -38.99
C THR A 4 -46.41 -38.64 -37.60
N SER A 5 -45.69 -38.91 -36.52
CA SER A 5 -45.82 -38.20 -35.21
C SER A 5 -44.66 -38.63 -34.29
N ARG A 6 -43.68 -37.77 -34.01
CA ARG A 6 -43.62 -36.77 -32.92
C ARG A 6 -43.65 -37.38 -31.50
N PHE A 7 -42.49 -37.86 -31.05
CA PHE A 7 -42.12 -37.88 -29.64
C PHE A 7 -41.47 -36.53 -29.29
N PHE A 8 -42.20 -35.66 -28.59
CA PHE A 8 -41.62 -34.52 -27.88
C PHE A 8 -41.62 -34.87 -26.40
N GLN A 9 -40.46 -35.26 -25.89
CA GLN A 9 -40.21 -35.38 -24.46
C GLN A 9 -39.68 -34.02 -23.99
N ARG A 10 -40.43 -33.39 -23.08
CA ARG A 10 -40.12 -32.10 -22.48
C ARG A 10 -38.83 -32.21 -21.67
N ILE A 11 -37.76 -31.56 -22.11
CA ILE A 11 -36.60 -31.25 -21.27
C ILE A 11 -36.84 -29.84 -20.71
N ALA A 12 -36.93 -29.77 -19.39
CA ALA A 12 -37.04 -28.53 -18.64
C ALA A 12 -35.75 -27.70 -18.79
N LEU A 13 -35.90 -26.42 -19.13
CA LEU A 13 -34.86 -25.42 -18.97
C LEU A 13 -34.66 -25.17 -17.47
N ALA A 14 -33.52 -25.59 -16.93
CA ALA A 14 -32.99 -25.04 -15.69
C ALA A 14 -31.80 -24.15 -16.06
N ALA A 15 -32.02 -22.84 -16.07
CA ALA A 15 -30.99 -21.83 -16.12
C ALA A 15 -30.15 -21.93 -14.83
N GLY A 16 -28.93 -22.39 -14.97
CA GLY A 16 -28.01 -22.64 -13.87
C GLY A 16 -26.68 -23.16 -14.37
N MET A 17 -26.14 -22.57 -15.45
CA MET A 17 -24.77 -22.82 -15.86
C MET A 17 -23.85 -21.90 -15.04
N GLY A 18 -23.46 -22.36 -13.85
CA GLY A 18 -22.16 -21.98 -13.32
C GLY A 18 -21.13 -22.52 -14.29
N VAL A 19 -20.51 -21.65 -15.09
CA VAL A 19 -19.37 -22.02 -15.93
C VAL A 19 -18.18 -22.17 -15.00
N THR A 20 -18.01 -23.36 -14.39
CA THR A 20 -16.70 -23.77 -13.85
C THR A 20 -15.87 -24.31 -15.01
N GLY A 21 -15.59 -23.45 -15.98
CA GLY A 21 -14.56 -23.70 -16.97
C GLY A 21 -13.22 -23.51 -16.29
N VAL A 22 -12.37 -24.53 -16.28
CA VAL A 22 -10.95 -24.36 -15.97
C VAL A 22 -10.38 -23.53 -17.11
N TRP A 23 -10.29 -22.22 -16.90
CA TRP A 23 -9.62 -21.33 -17.84
C TRP A 23 -8.15 -21.74 -17.89
N ALA A 24 -7.60 -21.93 -19.09
CA ALA A 24 -6.18 -22.20 -19.23
C ALA A 24 -5.38 -21.06 -18.59
N GLN A 25 -4.19 -21.37 -18.04
CA GLN A 25 -3.27 -20.35 -17.55
C GLN A 25 -2.78 -19.51 -18.72
N THR A 26 -3.53 -18.45 -19.04
CA THR A 26 -3.26 -17.55 -20.16
C THR A 26 -3.37 -16.13 -19.69
N ASP A 27 -2.49 -15.28 -20.20
CA ASP A 27 -2.57 -13.85 -20.01
C ASP A 27 -3.70 -13.26 -20.86
N GLY A 28 -4.37 -12.23 -20.32
CA GLY A 28 -5.44 -11.53 -21.00
C GLY A 28 -5.16 -10.03 -21.06
N VAL A 29 -5.50 -9.38 -22.18
CA VAL A 29 -5.39 -7.92 -22.33
C VAL A 29 -6.79 -7.31 -22.41
N TRP A 30 -7.14 -6.51 -21.41
CA TRP A 30 -8.43 -5.82 -21.33
C TRP A 30 -8.56 -4.75 -22.43
N GLN A 31 -9.73 -4.70 -23.06
CA GLN A 31 -10.15 -3.73 -24.08
C GLN A 31 -11.39 -2.93 -23.65
N GLY A 32 -12.23 -3.48 -22.76
CA GLY A 32 -13.26 -2.74 -22.03
C GLY A 32 -14.44 -2.22 -22.86
N VAL A 33 -15.20 -3.14 -23.48
CA VAL A 33 -16.49 -2.85 -24.12
C VAL A 33 -17.60 -2.70 -23.07
N THR A 34 -17.57 -3.54 -22.03
CA THR A 34 -18.45 -3.53 -20.85
C THR A 34 -17.60 -3.58 -19.57
N GLN A 35 -18.22 -3.68 -18.40
CA GLN A 35 -17.53 -3.76 -17.10
C GLN A 35 -17.28 -5.20 -16.62
N GLN A 36 -17.81 -6.22 -17.31
CA GLN A 36 -17.83 -7.61 -16.82
C GLN A 36 -16.55 -8.36 -17.16
N TRP A 37 -15.90 -8.96 -16.17
CA TRP A 37 -14.67 -9.72 -16.37
C TRP A 37 -14.87 -10.96 -17.23
N SER A 38 -15.98 -11.67 -17.05
CA SER A 38 -16.27 -12.94 -17.73
C SER A 38 -16.54 -12.80 -19.23
N ASP A 39 -16.85 -11.60 -19.72
CA ASP A 39 -17.21 -11.33 -21.12
C ASP A 39 -15.96 -11.34 -22.03
N PRO A 40 -15.81 -12.33 -22.94
CA PRO A 40 -14.66 -12.39 -23.85
C PRO A 40 -14.54 -11.17 -24.77
N ALA A 41 -15.62 -10.43 -25.03
CA ALA A 41 -15.56 -9.21 -25.83
C ALA A 41 -14.72 -8.10 -25.16
N ASN A 42 -14.52 -8.19 -23.84
CA ASN A 42 -13.64 -7.28 -23.09
C ASN A 42 -12.17 -7.63 -23.17
N TRP A 43 -11.80 -8.75 -23.78
CA TRP A 43 -10.42 -9.22 -23.84
C TRP A 43 -9.92 -9.34 -25.27
N ALA A 44 -8.68 -8.95 -25.51
CA ALA A 44 -8.05 -9.07 -26.82
C ALA A 44 -8.11 -10.52 -27.31
N ALA A 45 -8.59 -10.71 -28.55
CA ALA A 45 -8.81 -12.02 -29.15
C ALA A 45 -9.73 -12.97 -28.35
N GLY A 46 -10.54 -12.45 -27.42
CA GLY A 46 -11.40 -13.26 -26.56
C GLY A 46 -10.68 -14.00 -25.44
N VAL A 47 -9.40 -13.69 -25.18
CA VAL A 47 -8.58 -14.40 -24.19
C VAL A 47 -8.80 -13.82 -22.80
N VAL A 48 -9.76 -14.38 -22.08
CA VAL A 48 -10.00 -14.09 -20.67
C VAL A 48 -8.83 -14.69 -19.85
N PRO A 49 -8.20 -13.93 -18.93
CA PRO A 49 -7.12 -14.45 -18.14
C PRO A 49 -7.64 -15.54 -17.19
N GLY A 50 -7.02 -16.71 -17.27
CA GLY A 50 -7.36 -17.87 -16.45
C GLY A 50 -6.46 -18.03 -15.23
N ASP A 51 -6.62 -19.16 -14.54
CA ASP A 51 -5.94 -19.38 -13.26
C ASP A 51 -4.41 -19.30 -13.41
N GLY A 52 -3.78 -18.44 -12.62
CA GLY A 52 -2.34 -18.17 -12.67
C GLY A 52 -1.86 -17.30 -13.84
N GLY A 53 -2.76 -16.85 -14.72
CA GLY A 53 -2.47 -15.88 -15.78
C GLY A 53 -2.43 -14.44 -15.26
N THR A 54 -1.89 -13.53 -16.07
CA THR A 54 -1.84 -12.09 -15.76
C THR A 54 -2.93 -11.33 -16.51
N ALA A 55 -3.66 -10.46 -15.80
CA ALA A 55 -4.57 -9.51 -16.43
C ALA A 55 -3.84 -8.19 -16.72
N PHE A 56 -3.77 -7.83 -18.00
CA PHE A 56 -3.19 -6.58 -18.47
C PHE A 56 -4.28 -5.57 -18.81
N PHE A 57 -4.27 -4.44 -18.12
CA PHE A 57 -5.17 -3.33 -18.33
C PHE A 57 -4.46 -2.26 -19.13
N LYS A 58 -4.76 -2.24 -20.44
CA LYS A 58 -4.18 -1.30 -21.41
C LYS A 58 -5.31 -0.53 -22.06
N SER A 59 -5.27 0.80 -22.01
CA SER A 59 -6.20 1.66 -22.74
C SER A 59 -5.47 2.90 -23.25
N GLY A 60 -6.02 3.51 -24.30
CA GLY A 60 -5.61 4.85 -24.74
C GLY A 60 -5.98 5.95 -23.74
N ALA A 61 -5.56 7.18 -24.03
CA ALA A 61 -5.76 8.34 -23.17
C ALA A 61 -7.26 8.68 -22.97
N GLY A 62 -7.64 9.00 -21.73
CA GLY A 62 -8.73 9.97 -21.47
C GLY A 62 -10.03 9.50 -20.81
N VAL A 63 -10.17 8.26 -20.31
CA VAL A 63 -11.37 7.87 -19.54
C VAL A 63 -10.99 6.97 -18.37
N SER A 64 -11.54 7.25 -17.18
CA SER A 64 -11.48 6.30 -16.07
C SER A 64 -12.23 5.03 -16.44
N LEU A 65 -11.54 3.90 -16.51
CA LEU A 65 -12.15 2.62 -16.88
C LEU A 65 -12.52 1.82 -15.64
N SER A 66 -13.71 1.23 -15.66
CA SER A 66 -14.21 0.44 -14.55
C SER A 66 -14.30 -1.03 -14.94
N VAL A 67 -13.85 -1.87 -14.01
CA VAL A 67 -13.82 -3.33 -14.17
C VAL A 67 -14.44 -3.93 -12.93
N SER A 68 -15.38 -4.85 -13.09
CA SER A 68 -15.96 -5.63 -12.00
C SER A 68 -15.73 -7.10 -12.28
N ASN A 69 -15.16 -7.82 -11.31
CA ASN A 69 -15.02 -9.26 -11.42
C ASN A 69 -16.33 -9.94 -11.05
N ASP A 70 -16.97 -10.54 -12.04
CA ASP A 70 -18.18 -11.35 -11.92
C ASP A 70 -17.86 -12.87 -11.90
N VAL A 71 -16.58 -13.24 -11.91
CA VAL A 71 -16.12 -14.64 -11.83
C VAL A 71 -15.77 -15.01 -10.39
N PRO A 72 -16.52 -15.93 -9.75
CA PRO A 72 -16.22 -16.39 -8.40
C PRO A 72 -14.95 -17.24 -8.36
N GLY A 73 -14.11 -17.03 -7.34
CA GLY A 73 -12.94 -17.87 -7.09
C GLY A 73 -11.76 -17.69 -8.05
N LEU A 74 -11.74 -16.61 -8.84
CA LEU A 74 -10.67 -16.33 -9.79
C LEU A 74 -9.31 -16.18 -9.08
N VAL A 75 -8.30 -16.92 -9.55
CA VAL A 75 -6.92 -16.85 -9.02
C VAL A 75 -5.97 -16.38 -10.12
N LEU A 76 -5.34 -15.21 -9.99
CA LEU A 76 -4.43 -14.70 -11.01
C LEU A 76 -2.96 -14.73 -10.58
N GLY A 77 -2.08 -14.77 -11.58
CA GLY A 77 -0.63 -14.62 -11.44
C GLY A 77 -0.17 -13.17 -11.31
N GLY A 78 -1.03 -12.20 -11.65
CA GLY A 78 -0.73 -10.78 -11.49
C GLY A 78 -1.78 -9.87 -12.13
N LEU A 79 -1.64 -8.58 -11.84
CA LEU A 79 -2.36 -7.49 -12.50
C LEU A 79 -1.34 -6.46 -12.98
N SER A 80 -1.48 -5.96 -14.21
CA SER A 80 -0.61 -4.90 -14.73
C SER A 80 -1.45 -3.81 -15.39
N PHE A 81 -1.22 -2.56 -15.00
CA PHE A 81 -1.91 -1.37 -15.49
C PHE A 81 -0.90 -0.46 -16.16
N SER A 82 -0.96 -0.32 -17.50
CA SER A 82 0.14 0.25 -18.29
C SER A 82 -0.26 1.48 -19.14
N ASN A 83 -0.87 2.49 -18.52
CA ASN A 83 -1.36 3.70 -19.21
C ASN A 83 -1.60 4.91 -18.28
N ASP A 84 -1.94 6.06 -18.87
CA ASP A 84 -2.14 7.34 -18.17
C ASP A 84 -3.55 7.56 -17.60
N VAL A 85 -4.40 6.53 -17.54
CA VAL A 85 -5.78 6.65 -17.01
C VAL A 85 -5.89 6.14 -15.59
N THR A 86 -6.95 6.56 -14.90
CA THR A 86 -7.35 5.96 -13.64
C THR A 86 -8.13 4.67 -13.88
N TRP A 87 -7.74 3.58 -13.22
CA TRP A 87 -8.53 2.35 -13.21
C TRP A 87 -9.36 2.26 -11.95
N ALA A 88 -10.61 1.85 -12.11
CA ALA A 88 -11.56 1.66 -11.04
C ALA A 88 -11.97 0.19 -10.98
N LEU A 89 -11.35 -0.57 -10.08
CA LEU A 89 -11.72 -1.96 -9.83
C LEU A 89 -12.90 -1.96 -8.85
N GLN A 90 -14.09 -2.07 -9.43
CA GLN A 90 -15.36 -1.99 -8.73
C GLN A 90 -15.57 -3.20 -7.81
N PRO A 91 -16.46 -3.09 -6.82
CA PRO A 91 -16.90 -4.25 -6.06
C PRO A 91 -17.41 -5.36 -7.00
N GLY A 92 -17.05 -6.59 -6.66
CA GLY A 92 -17.37 -7.82 -7.38
C GLY A 92 -16.87 -9.01 -6.54
N PHE A 93 -16.79 -10.21 -7.13
CA PHE A 93 -16.07 -11.29 -6.48
C PHE A 93 -14.59 -10.92 -6.32
N PRO A 94 -13.97 -11.17 -5.16
CA PRO A 94 -12.56 -10.91 -5.00
C PRO A 94 -11.71 -11.72 -5.96
N VAL A 95 -10.68 -11.09 -6.53
CA VAL A 95 -9.61 -11.74 -7.29
C VAL A 95 -8.54 -12.18 -6.31
N THR A 96 -8.30 -13.48 -6.25
CA THR A 96 -7.24 -14.03 -5.42
C THR A 96 -5.92 -13.86 -6.15
N LEU A 97 -4.99 -13.17 -5.50
CA LEU A 97 -3.59 -13.07 -5.91
C LEU A 97 -2.74 -13.63 -4.78
N ALA A 98 -1.55 -14.12 -5.11
CA ALA A 98 -0.63 -14.73 -4.16
C ALA A 98 -1.35 -15.77 -3.30
N ALA A 99 -2.06 -16.69 -3.96
CA ALA A 99 -2.98 -17.61 -3.30
C ALA A 99 -2.30 -18.49 -2.23
N VAL A 100 -1.04 -18.84 -2.45
CA VAL A 100 -0.30 -19.82 -1.64
C VAL A 100 0.88 -19.14 -0.94
N ALA A 101 1.13 -19.51 0.31
CA ALA A 101 2.32 -19.06 1.03
C ALA A 101 3.60 -19.43 0.26
N GLY A 102 4.54 -18.50 0.17
CA GLY A 102 5.78 -18.65 -0.61
C GLY A 102 5.64 -18.34 -2.11
N SER A 103 4.43 -18.07 -2.63
CA SER A 103 4.28 -17.49 -3.97
C SER A 103 4.44 -15.97 -3.94
N THR A 104 4.85 -15.39 -5.06
CA THR A 104 4.88 -13.95 -5.26
C THR A 104 4.14 -13.61 -6.54
N ASN A 105 3.17 -12.71 -6.45
CA ASN A 105 2.49 -12.15 -7.62
C ASN A 105 2.72 -10.65 -7.71
N THR A 106 2.80 -10.14 -8.93
CA THR A 106 3.09 -8.74 -9.19
C THR A 106 1.79 -7.97 -9.43
N LEU A 107 1.66 -6.84 -8.76
CA LEU A 107 0.70 -5.79 -9.09
C LEU A 107 1.50 -4.59 -9.59
N ASP A 108 1.53 -4.40 -10.90
CA ASP A 108 2.28 -3.33 -11.54
C ASP A 108 1.35 -2.19 -11.95
N VAL A 109 1.67 -0.96 -11.54
CA VAL A 109 0.97 0.24 -11.97
C VAL A 109 2.00 1.17 -12.60
N GLU A 110 2.09 1.16 -13.92
CA GLU A 110 3.12 1.87 -14.65
C GLU A 110 3.05 3.38 -14.39
N ARG A 111 1.85 3.99 -14.50
CA ARG A 111 1.59 5.43 -14.29
C ARG A 111 0.22 5.64 -13.66
N ASN A 112 -0.07 6.90 -13.29
CA ASN A 112 -1.35 7.34 -12.71
C ASN A 112 -1.74 6.52 -11.46
N HIS A 113 -2.97 6.00 -11.37
CA HIS A 113 -3.41 5.22 -10.23
C HIS A 113 -4.55 4.25 -10.51
N VAL A 114 -4.71 3.32 -9.57
CA VAL A 114 -5.76 2.33 -9.55
C VAL A 114 -6.54 2.44 -8.24
N ASP A 115 -7.83 2.72 -8.33
CA ASP A 115 -8.78 2.60 -7.22
C ASP A 115 -9.17 1.13 -7.03
N LEU A 116 -8.73 0.53 -5.93
CA LEU A 116 -9.11 -0.80 -5.47
C LEU A 116 -10.28 -0.68 -4.49
N ARG A 117 -11.50 -0.93 -4.97
CA ARG A 117 -12.70 -0.77 -4.12
C ARG A 117 -13.03 -1.98 -3.27
N SER A 118 -12.67 -3.20 -3.66
CA SER A 118 -12.75 -4.45 -2.87
C SER A 118 -12.15 -5.69 -3.58
N LEU A 119 -11.32 -5.51 -4.62
CA LEU A 119 -11.02 -6.60 -5.55
C LEU A 119 -9.96 -7.61 -5.06
N ILE A 120 -9.23 -7.34 -3.97
CA ILE A 120 -8.19 -8.28 -3.52
C ILE A 120 -8.79 -9.31 -2.57
N GLY A 121 -8.73 -10.59 -2.99
CA GLY A 121 -9.24 -11.74 -2.26
C GLY A 121 -8.27 -12.28 -1.20
N PRO A 122 -8.68 -13.34 -0.50
CA PRO A 122 -7.82 -14.02 0.45
C PRO A 122 -6.63 -14.65 -0.29
N GLY A 123 -5.42 -14.26 0.08
CA GLY A 123 -4.16 -14.83 -0.38
C GLY A 123 -3.18 -14.88 0.78
N ALA A 124 -2.16 -15.72 0.68
CA ALA A 124 -1.19 -15.98 1.76
C ALA A 124 0.28 -15.79 1.32
N GLY A 125 0.54 -15.55 0.04
CA GLY A 125 1.87 -15.24 -0.50
C GLY A 125 2.20 -13.75 -0.44
N VAL A 126 3.10 -13.31 -1.31
CA VAL A 126 3.57 -11.92 -1.39
C VAL A 126 2.92 -11.20 -2.59
N LEU A 127 2.32 -10.04 -2.33
CA LEU A 127 1.91 -9.09 -3.37
C LEU A 127 2.98 -8.03 -3.54
N ARG A 128 3.66 -8.06 -4.69
CA ARG A 128 4.72 -7.15 -5.05
C ARG A 128 4.16 -5.97 -5.84
N LYS A 129 4.17 -4.76 -5.26
CA LYS A 129 3.80 -3.52 -5.92
C LYS A 129 5.01 -2.87 -6.61
N THR A 130 4.92 -2.73 -7.93
CA THR A 130 5.91 -2.05 -8.80
C THR A 130 5.26 -0.96 -9.66
N GLY A 131 6.09 -0.24 -10.43
CA GLY A 131 5.65 0.85 -11.29
C GLY A 131 5.47 2.17 -10.55
N VAL A 132 5.50 3.29 -11.28
CA VAL A 132 5.52 4.65 -10.71
C VAL A 132 4.13 5.25 -10.47
N GLY A 133 3.06 4.53 -10.82
CA GLY A 133 1.70 4.85 -10.38
C GLY A 133 1.38 4.26 -9.00
N TYR A 134 0.27 4.67 -8.40
CA TYR A 134 -0.13 4.25 -7.05
C TYR A 134 -1.37 3.37 -7.00
N LEU A 135 -1.49 2.60 -5.92
CA LEU A 135 -2.71 1.87 -5.59
C LEU A 135 -3.48 2.65 -4.52
N ASN A 136 -4.76 2.93 -4.76
CA ASN A 136 -5.64 3.60 -3.84
C ASN A 136 -6.67 2.61 -3.27
N PHE A 137 -6.53 2.26 -2.00
CA PHE A 137 -7.42 1.38 -1.26
C PHE A 137 -8.54 2.21 -0.63
N THR A 138 -9.75 2.09 -1.17
CA THR A 138 -10.93 2.76 -0.61
C THR A 138 -11.68 1.89 0.40
N ASN A 139 -11.31 0.61 0.49
CA ASN A 139 -11.83 -0.35 1.46
C ASN A 139 -11.30 -0.05 2.88
N THR A 140 -12.07 -0.46 3.88
CA THR A 140 -11.74 -0.30 5.31
C THR A 140 -11.28 -1.62 5.97
N ALA A 141 -11.21 -2.70 5.19
CA ALA A 141 -10.71 -4.00 5.62
C ALA A 141 -10.38 -4.83 4.36
N SER A 142 -9.39 -5.71 4.46
CA SER A 142 -9.00 -6.65 3.41
C SER A 142 -9.03 -8.08 3.94
N PRO A 143 -9.52 -9.06 3.14
CA PRO A 143 -9.41 -10.48 3.48
C PRO A 143 -8.01 -11.06 3.22
N PHE A 144 -7.11 -10.30 2.60
CA PHE A 144 -5.76 -10.74 2.28
C PHE A 144 -4.96 -11.03 3.55
N ASN A 145 -4.30 -12.19 3.63
CA ASN A 145 -3.54 -12.63 4.81
C ASN A 145 -2.05 -12.83 4.51
N GLY A 146 -1.59 -12.45 3.32
CA GLY A 146 -0.18 -12.51 2.92
C GLY A 146 0.58 -11.23 3.27
N SER A 147 1.69 -11.04 2.57
CA SER A 147 2.58 -9.88 2.74
C SER A 147 2.49 -8.94 1.56
N TRP A 148 2.61 -7.64 1.81
CA TRP A 148 2.85 -6.66 0.76
C TRP A 148 4.34 -6.35 0.64
N LEU A 149 4.90 -6.40 -0.56
CA LEU A 149 6.24 -5.88 -0.88
C LEU A 149 6.08 -4.64 -1.77
N VAL A 150 6.40 -3.46 -1.24
CA VAL A 150 6.22 -2.19 -1.96
C VAL A 150 7.58 -1.63 -2.38
N GLU A 151 7.85 -1.63 -3.68
CA GLU A 151 9.17 -1.26 -4.20
C GLU A 151 9.19 0.07 -4.96
N GLN A 152 8.03 0.51 -5.47
CA GLN A 152 7.88 1.73 -6.26
C GLN A 152 6.54 2.42 -6.02
N ASP A 153 6.59 3.75 -5.99
CA ASP A 153 5.55 4.69 -5.58
C ASP A 153 4.90 4.32 -4.23
N ARG A 154 3.57 4.31 -4.13
CA ARG A 154 2.87 4.13 -2.85
C ARG A 154 1.63 3.24 -2.89
N LEU A 155 1.26 2.76 -1.70
CA LEU A 155 -0.10 2.32 -1.37
C LEU A 155 -0.79 3.43 -0.57
N GLU A 156 -1.98 3.83 -0.98
CA GLU A 156 -2.80 4.83 -0.32
C GLU A 156 -3.98 4.14 0.39
N ILE A 157 -4.11 4.30 1.70
CA ILE A 157 -4.96 3.46 2.56
C ILE A 157 -5.95 4.26 3.39
N LYS A 158 -7.11 3.68 3.70
CA LYS A 158 -8.14 4.31 4.52
C LYS A 158 -8.04 3.93 6.01
N THR A 159 -7.53 2.74 6.30
CA THR A 159 -7.43 2.14 7.63
C THR A 159 -6.19 1.24 7.70
N GLY A 160 -5.71 0.88 8.89
CA GLY A 160 -4.56 -0.04 9.02
C GLY A 160 -4.81 -1.44 8.47
N THR A 161 -6.06 -1.86 8.35
CA THR A 161 -6.48 -3.15 7.80
C THR A 161 -6.92 -3.08 6.33
N SER A 162 -6.75 -1.92 5.66
CA SER A 162 -7.06 -1.79 4.23
C SER A 162 -6.22 -2.72 3.35
N LEU A 163 -5.02 -3.11 3.80
CA LEU A 163 -4.06 -3.91 3.04
C LEU A 163 -4.18 -5.41 3.30
N ALA A 164 -4.41 -5.78 4.55
CA ALA A 164 -4.46 -7.16 5.02
C ALA A 164 -5.39 -7.27 6.23
N ALA A 165 -5.87 -8.50 6.47
CA ALA A 165 -6.53 -8.87 7.71
C ALA A 165 -5.54 -8.70 8.87
N GLU A 166 -6.05 -8.26 10.03
CA GLU A 166 -5.25 -8.17 11.25
C GLU A 166 -4.77 -9.57 11.67
N PRO A 167 -3.45 -9.80 11.79
CA PRO A 167 -2.94 -11.08 12.25
C PRO A 167 -3.30 -11.33 13.72
N ALA A 168 -3.67 -12.57 14.06
CA ALA A 168 -3.94 -12.99 15.44
C ALA A 168 -2.67 -12.98 16.33
N LEU A 169 -1.49 -13.12 15.71
CA LEU A 169 -0.17 -13.03 16.33
C LEU A 169 0.67 -12.03 15.54
N TYR A 170 1.62 -11.39 16.21
CA TYR A 170 2.54 -10.45 15.56
C TYR A 170 3.23 -11.08 14.35
N ARG A 171 3.11 -10.41 13.19
CA ARG A 171 3.77 -10.79 11.94
C ARG A 171 4.69 -9.65 11.47
N PRO A 172 6.03 -9.79 11.59
CA PRO A 172 6.97 -8.71 11.30
C PRO A 172 7.00 -8.27 9.83
N ASP A 173 6.60 -9.16 8.93
CA ASP A 173 6.68 -9.01 7.48
C ASP A 173 5.30 -8.89 6.82
N ALA A 174 4.27 -8.46 7.57
CA ALA A 174 2.95 -8.20 6.99
C ALA A 174 2.98 -7.07 5.94
N LEU A 175 3.81 -6.06 6.18
CA LEU A 175 4.16 -5.04 5.20
C LEU A 175 5.69 -4.93 5.07
N ILE A 176 6.19 -4.99 3.85
CA ILE A 176 7.60 -4.91 3.51
C ILE A 176 7.78 -3.71 2.57
N LEU A 177 8.64 -2.78 2.95
CA LEU A 177 8.96 -1.59 2.14
C LEU A 177 10.40 -1.69 1.63
N ASN A 178 10.58 -1.50 0.33
CA ASN A 178 11.88 -1.50 -0.33
C ASN A 178 11.97 -0.33 -1.30
N GLY A 179 11.86 0.89 -0.78
CA GLY A 179 11.84 2.15 -1.52
C GLY A 179 10.44 2.65 -1.91
N GLY A 180 9.39 1.90 -1.61
CA GLY A 180 8.00 2.34 -1.74
C GLY A 180 7.49 3.11 -0.52
N ALA A 181 6.24 3.56 -0.58
CA ALA A 181 5.61 4.35 0.48
C ALA A 181 4.20 3.92 0.88
N ILE A 182 3.77 4.36 2.07
CA ILE A 182 2.38 4.36 2.51
C ILE A 182 1.86 5.80 2.62
N LYS A 183 0.63 6.04 2.18
CA LYS A 183 -0.09 7.32 2.32
C LYS A 183 -1.49 7.08 2.88
N ASN A 184 -2.02 8.03 3.65
CA ASN A 184 -3.42 8.00 4.07
C ASN A 184 -4.32 8.57 2.95
N ASN A 185 -5.43 7.89 2.69
CA ASN A 185 -6.49 8.31 1.79
C ASN A 185 -7.46 9.23 2.53
N ASP A 186 -7.06 10.47 2.76
CA ASP A 186 -7.75 11.51 3.56
C ASP A 186 -8.40 10.99 4.86
N SER A 187 -7.65 10.19 5.60
CA SER A 187 -8.09 9.50 6.81
C SER A 187 -7.00 9.52 7.87
N SER A 188 -7.29 8.97 9.05
CA SER A 188 -6.32 8.79 10.14
C SER A 188 -6.15 7.30 10.45
N PRO A 189 -5.39 6.54 9.65
CA PRO A 189 -5.27 5.11 9.83
C PRO A 189 -4.49 4.78 11.11
N VAL A 190 -4.93 3.73 11.80
CA VAL A 190 -4.19 3.12 12.91
C VAL A 190 -3.82 1.71 12.49
N PHE A 191 -2.53 1.42 12.40
CA PHE A 191 -2.05 0.07 12.16
C PHE A 191 -2.17 -0.78 13.43
N PRO A 192 -2.74 -1.99 13.33
CA PRO A 192 -2.78 -2.90 14.46
C PRO A 192 -1.38 -3.25 14.95
N PRO A 193 -1.17 -3.49 16.26
CA PRO A 193 0.14 -3.82 16.81
C PRO A 193 0.69 -5.17 16.31
N THR A 194 -0.16 -6.03 15.73
CA THR A 194 0.23 -7.33 15.18
C THR A 194 0.63 -7.27 13.69
N LEU A 195 0.39 -6.15 13.00
CA LEU A 195 0.73 -5.96 11.59
C LEU A 195 2.10 -5.27 11.49
N GLY A 196 3.18 -6.06 11.52
CA GLY A 196 4.56 -5.57 11.48
C GLY A 196 4.98 -4.97 10.15
N ILE A 197 6.00 -4.10 10.24
CA ILE A 197 6.66 -3.53 9.07
C ILE A 197 8.13 -3.94 9.05
N THR A 198 8.59 -4.37 7.89
CA THR A 198 10.01 -4.57 7.59
C THR A 198 10.48 -3.58 6.53
N LEU A 199 11.51 -2.80 6.84
CA LEU A 199 12.20 -1.89 5.92
C LEU A 199 13.43 -2.60 5.35
N LEU A 200 13.41 -2.92 4.06
CA LEU A 200 14.56 -3.47 3.35
C LEU A 200 15.59 -2.37 3.03
N GLU A 201 16.70 -2.73 2.38
CA GLU A 201 17.86 -1.85 2.18
C GLU A 201 17.53 -0.46 1.60
N ARG A 202 16.53 -0.37 0.71
CA ARG A 202 16.10 0.91 0.12
C ARG A 202 15.19 1.74 1.04
N GLY A 203 14.92 1.28 2.26
CA GLY A 203 14.07 1.93 3.24
C GLY A 203 12.58 1.90 2.89
N GLY A 204 11.80 2.71 3.60
CA GLY A 204 10.38 2.90 3.33
C GLY A 204 9.92 4.30 3.71
N SER A 205 9.02 4.85 2.90
CA SER A 205 8.51 6.20 3.08
C SER A 205 7.08 6.24 3.62
N PHE A 206 6.75 7.26 4.39
CA PHE A 206 5.39 7.56 4.81
C PHE A 206 5.06 9.01 4.45
N ALA A 207 3.96 9.19 3.73
CA ALA A 207 3.48 10.50 3.29
C ALA A 207 2.06 10.73 3.85
N ILE A 208 1.93 11.55 4.88
CA ILE A 208 0.67 11.69 5.61
C ILE A 208 0.05 13.00 5.15
N GLY A 209 -0.98 12.95 4.32
CA GLY A 209 -1.46 14.10 3.58
C GLY A 209 -2.88 14.55 3.87
N TRP A 210 -3.34 15.38 2.93
CA TRP A 210 -4.67 15.99 2.81
C TRP A 210 -4.92 17.12 3.79
N HIS A 211 -4.81 16.85 5.09
CA HIS A 211 -5.02 17.85 6.13
C HIS A 211 -4.11 17.63 7.34
N GLU A 212 -3.76 18.71 8.02
CA GLU A 212 -2.96 18.67 9.25
C GLU A 212 -3.63 17.94 10.42
N SER A 213 -4.95 17.81 10.37
CA SER A 213 -5.72 17.03 11.34
C SER A 213 -5.61 15.52 11.14
N ARG A 214 -4.99 15.07 10.03
CA ARG A 214 -4.80 13.64 9.76
C ARG A 214 -3.59 13.10 10.52
N THR A 215 -3.76 11.94 11.12
CA THR A 215 -2.69 11.24 11.84
C THR A 215 -2.61 9.80 11.36
N LEU A 216 -1.42 9.37 10.96
CA LEU A 216 -1.13 7.96 10.73
C LEU A 216 -0.42 7.42 11.97
N THR A 217 -1.04 6.46 12.66
CA THR A 217 -0.50 5.87 13.88
C THR A 217 0.05 4.48 13.61
N PHE A 218 1.30 4.27 13.99
CA PHE A 218 1.93 2.95 13.98
C PHE A 218 2.17 2.45 15.40
N ALA A 219 1.23 1.62 15.87
CA ALA A 219 1.36 0.90 17.13
C ALA A 219 2.15 -0.42 16.98
N SER A 220 2.55 -0.78 15.76
CA SER A 220 3.31 -1.99 15.44
C SER A 220 4.81 -1.74 15.36
N PRO A 221 5.67 -2.69 15.76
CA PRO A 221 7.12 -2.58 15.58
C PRO A 221 7.51 -2.45 14.10
N ILE A 222 8.41 -1.50 13.83
CA ILE A 222 9.11 -1.32 12.55
C ILE A 222 10.52 -1.88 12.69
N THR A 223 10.94 -2.75 11.78
CA THR A 223 12.25 -3.44 11.83
C THR A 223 12.94 -3.44 10.46
N GLY A 224 14.16 -3.99 10.38
CA GLY A 224 14.87 -4.21 9.12
C GLY A 224 16.07 -3.28 8.89
N PRO A 225 16.89 -3.53 7.86
CA PRO A 225 18.11 -2.76 7.62
C PRO A 225 17.88 -1.33 7.12
N GLY A 226 16.71 -1.05 6.53
CA GLY A 226 16.41 0.21 5.86
C GLY A 226 16.14 1.39 6.78
N ALA A 227 16.13 2.58 6.18
CA ALA A 227 15.74 3.83 6.85
C ALA A 227 14.23 4.04 6.83
N LEU A 228 13.70 4.61 7.92
CA LEU A 228 12.34 5.14 8.01
C LEU A 228 12.33 6.58 7.49
N CYS A 229 11.60 6.85 6.40
CA CYS A 229 11.55 8.17 5.79
C CYS A 229 10.16 8.79 5.91
N LEU A 230 10.06 10.05 6.35
CA LEU A 230 8.83 10.82 6.26
C LEU A 230 8.93 11.85 5.11
N SER A 231 7.99 11.75 4.19
CA SER A 231 7.88 12.66 3.05
C SER A 231 7.17 13.94 3.44
N GLN A 232 7.53 15.04 2.78
CA GLN A 232 6.82 16.30 2.91
C GLN A 232 5.35 16.12 2.54
N ASN A 233 4.45 16.35 3.49
CA ASN A 233 3.01 16.32 3.26
C ASN A 233 2.29 17.11 4.38
N ASN A 234 1.04 16.86 4.76
CA ASN A 234 0.31 17.81 5.62
C ASN A 234 0.01 17.32 7.03
N GLY A 235 -0.22 16.04 7.20
CA GLY A 235 -0.57 15.40 8.45
C GLY A 235 0.63 14.89 9.24
N ARG A 236 0.32 14.18 10.31
CA ARG A 236 1.27 13.73 11.34
C ARG A 236 1.47 12.22 11.30
N PHE A 237 2.72 11.80 11.37
CA PHE A 237 3.07 10.41 11.68
C PHE A 237 3.31 10.27 13.18
N LEU A 238 2.54 9.40 13.84
CA LEU A 238 2.67 9.11 15.27
C LEU A 238 3.42 7.79 15.44
N LEU A 239 4.66 7.87 15.94
CA LEU A 239 5.50 6.72 16.22
C LEU A 239 5.39 6.39 17.72
N SER A 240 4.74 5.27 18.04
CA SER A 240 4.35 4.96 19.42
C SER A 240 4.92 3.66 19.99
N ASN A 241 5.57 2.83 19.16
CA ASN A 241 6.05 1.53 19.61
C ASN A 241 7.55 1.56 20.01
N PRO A 242 7.92 1.31 21.29
CA PRO A 242 9.32 1.29 21.72
C PRO A 242 10.11 0.06 21.26
N ALA A 243 9.46 -0.93 20.65
CA ALA A 243 10.10 -2.12 20.08
C ALA A 243 10.55 -1.92 18.62
N ASN A 244 10.57 -0.69 18.11
CA ASN A 244 11.16 -0.40 16.80
C ASN A 244 12.66 -0.75 16.80
N ASP A 245 13.11 -1.42 15.73
CA ASP A 245 14.47 -1.96 15.66
C ASP A 245 15.10 -1.85 14.25
N TYR A 246 14.67 -0.89 13.43
CA TYR A 246 15.28 -0.67 12.11
C TYR A 246 16.69 -0.05 12.21
N ALA A 247 17.59 -0.43 11.31
CA ALA A 247 19.00 -0.07 11.37
C ALA A 247 19.35 1.21 10.57
N GLY A 248 18.60 1.55 9.52
CA GLY A 248 18.96 2.64 8.62
C GLY A 248 18.75 4.05 9.17
N GLY A 249 18.22 4.18 10.39
CA GLY A 249 17.91 5.46 11.00
C GLY A 249 16.59 6.06 10.52
N THR A 250 16.31 7.28 10.96
CA THR A 250 15.06 8.00 10.69
C THR A 250 15.36 9.30 9.95
N VAL A 251 14.69 9.54 8.82
CA VAL A 251 14.83 10.77 8.03
C VAL A 251 13.48 11.46 7.97
N VAL A 252 13.39 12.67 8.53
CA VAL A 252 12.17 13.47 8.57
C VAL A 252 12.34 14.66 7.64
N GLY A 253 11.62 14.64 6.52
CA GLY A 253 11.77 15.61 5.44
C GLY A 253 12.42 14.98 4.21
N THR A 254 11.61 14.42 3.32
CA THR A 254 12.06 13.94 2.02
C THR A 254 11.04 14.33 0.94
N ASN A 255 11.45 14.36 -0.33
CA ASN A 255 10.48 14.46 -1.43
C ASN A 255 9.65 13.17 -1.55
N GLY A 256 10.26 12.03 -1.20
CA GLY A 256 9.66 10.69 -1.16
C GLY A 256 8.89 10.27 -2.42
N PRO A 257 8.24 9.10 -2.41
CA PRO A 257 7.32 8.71 -3.48
C PRO A 257 5.95 9.41 -3.37
N GLY A 258 5.37 9.81 -4.51
CA GLY A 258 4.02 10.37 -4.61
C GLY A 258 3.90 11.91 -4.61
N TYR A 259 2.65 12.38 -4.66
CA TYR A 259 2.31 13.81 -4.68
C TYR A 259 2.28 14.41 -3.27
N HIS A 260 3.01 15.51 -3.09
CA HIS A 260 2.91 16.40 -1.93
C HIS A 260 2.09 17.64 -2.29
N VAL A 261 1.25 18.10 -1.36
CA VAL A 261 0.53 19.36 -1.53
C VAL A 261 1.54 20.50 -1.41
N SER A 262 1.64 21.37 -2.42
CA SER A 262 2.49 22.54 -2.38
C SER A 262 1.75 23.75 -1.79
N GLY A 263 2.33 24.39 -0.78
CA GLY A 263 1.83 25.68 -0.25
C GLY A 263 1.96 25.80 1.26
N ALA A 264 2.48 26.92 1.75
CA ALA A 264 2.48 27.24 3.18
C ALA A 264 1.05 27.60 3.64
N PRO A 265 0.69 27.39 4.92
CA PRO A 265 1.52 26.80 5.99
C PRO A 265 1.51 25.26 6.03
N TYR A 266 0.74 24.61 5.15
CA TYR A 266 0.40 23.19 5.26
C TYR A 266 1.18 22.33 4.25
N ASN A 267 2.41 21.95 4.62
CA ASN A 267 3.25 20.95 3.94
C ASN A 267 4.50 20.57 4.78
N LEU A 268 4.31 20.00 5.97
CA LEU A 268 5.35 19.50 6.87
C LEU A 268 5.57 17.98 6.74
N ALA A 269 6.81 17.52 6.77
CA ALA A 269 7.09 16.13 7.15
C ALA A 269 7.08 16.07 8.68
N TYR A 270 5.93 15.74 9.29
CA TYR A 270 5.74 15.82 10.75
C TYR A 270 5.83 14.44 11.42
N LEU A 271 6.87 14.24 12.22
CA LEU A 271 7.01 13.13 13.16
C LEU A 271 6.61 13.58 14.57
N GLN A 272 5.71 12.84 15.22
CA GLN A 272 5.47 12.96 16.66
C GLN A 272 5.88 11.65 17.35
N LEU A 273 6.64 11.78 18.44
CA LEU A 273 7.05 10.67 19.28
C LEU A 273 6.04 10.50 20.41
N ASP A 274 5.38 9.34 20.49
CA ASP A 274 4.26 9.09 21.43
C ASP A 274 4.65 8.22 22.63
N ALA A 275 5.90 7.75 22.66
CA ALA A 275 6.48 7.07 23.79
C ALA A 275 7.99 7.31 23.88
N ASP A 276 8.55 7.00 25.05
CA ASP A 276 9.99 7.01 25.26
C ASP A 276 10.65 5.84 24.49
N GLY A 277 11.83 6.08 23.95
CA GLY A 277 12.62 5.03 23.28
C GLY A 277 12.02 4.46 21.99
N VAL A 278 11.16 5.20 21.30
CA VAL A 278 10.57 4.79 20.01
C VAL A 278 11.53 4.89 18.83
N LEU A 279 12.59 5.69 18.95
CA LEU A 279 13.66 5.75 17.95
C LEU A 279 14.72 4.67 18.24
N PRO A 280 15.09 3.82 17.26
CA PRO A 280 16.17 2.84 17.45
C PRO A 280 17.50 3.51 17.80
N TYR A 281 18.22 2.93 18.76
CA TYR A 281 19.47 3.47 19.29
C TYR A 281 20.50 2.35 19.54
N GLY A 282 21.79 2.68 19.40
CA GLY A 282 22.91 1.83 19.77
C GLY A 282 23.76 1.37 18.60
N ALA A 283 24.64 0.43 18.85
CA ALA A 283 25.57 -0.09 17.84
C ALA A 283 24.80 -0.64 16.63
N GLY A 284 25.18 -0.21 15.43
CA GLY A 284 24.53 -0.61 14.18
C GLY A 284 23.19 0.09 13.89
N LYS A 285 22.75 1.05 14.73
CA LYS A 285 21.57 1.88 14.46
C LYS A 285 21.98 3.24 13.90
N GLY A 286 21.33 3.65 12.83
CA GLY A 286 21.44 4.97 12.24
C GLY A 286 20.90 6.07 13.15
N GLY A 287 21.14 7.32 12.77
CA GLY A 287 20.70 8.50 13.52
C GLY A 287 19.29 8.98 13.19
N LEU A 288 19.00 10.20 13.63
CA LEU A 288 17.84 10.99 13.21
C LEU A 288 18.33 12.17 12.36
N GLU A 289 17.83 12.26 11.14
CA GLU A 289 18.03 13.41 10.25
C GLU A 289 16.74 14.21 10.12
N VAL A 290 16.83 15.53 10.33
CA VAL A 290 15.71 16.47 10.19
C VAL A 290 16.04 17.46 9.07
N VAL A 291 15.34 17.30 7.94
CA VAL A 291 15.68 17.97 6.69
C VAL A 291 14.77 19.18 6.43
N GLY A 292 15.31 20.38 6.57
CA GLY A 292 14.54 21.62 6.41
C GLY A 292 14.13 21.94 4.97
N ALA A 293 14.92 21.50 3.98
CA ALA A 293 14.56 21.64 2.56
C ALA A 293 13.19 21.03 2.22
N TRP A 294 12.81 19.98 2.96
CA TRP A 294 11.53 19.28 2.86
C TRP A 294 10.65 19.46 4.11
N ARG A 295 10.91 20.54 4.87
CA ARG A 295 10.13 20.97 6.04
C ARG A 295 9.95 19.88 7.09
N GLY A 296 11.04 19.20 7.42
CA GLY A 296 11.10 18.21 8.49
C GLY A 296 10.83 18.83 9.86
N VAL A 297 9.90 18.22 10.59
CA VAL A 297 9.54 18.58 11.97
C VAL A 297 9.48 17.32 12.82
N VAL A 298 10.24 17.31 13.90
CA VAL A 298 10.17 16.29 14.96
C VAL A 298 9.63 16.95 16.22
N ASP A 299 8.51 16.44 16.71
CA ASP A 299 7.89 16.85 17.96
C ASP A 299 8.07 15.75 19.00
N LEU A 300 8.78 16.08 20.08
CA LEU A 300 9.04 15.19 21.20
C LEU A 300 7.77 14.91 22.01
N ALA A 301 6.79 15.82 21.98
CA ALA A 301 5.50 15.65 22.66
C ALA A 301 5.58 15.17 24.13
N GLY A 302 6.60 15.63 24.87
CA GLY A 302 6.81 15.26 26.27
C GLY A 302 7.52 13.93 26.49
N THR A 303 8.05 13.30 25.44
CA THR A 303 8.77 12.03 25.49
C THR A 303 10.29 12.21 25.45
N SER A 304 11.00 11.21 25.95
CA SER A 304 12.45 11.12 25.99
C SER A 304 12.96 10.04 25.05
N ASN A 305 13.78 10.44 24.08
CA ASN A 305 14.33 9.55 23.07
C ASN A 305 15.84 9.73 22.93
N ARG A 306 16.54 8.69 22.47
CA ARG A 306 17.98 8.72 22.23
C ARG A 306 18.28 8.28 20.80
N VAL A 307 19.29 8.88 20.18
CA VAL A 307 19.75 8.55 18.82
C VAL A 307 21.28 8.51 18.77
N THR A 308 21.83 7.74 17.83
CA THR A 308 23.29 7.65 17.64
C THR A 308 23.86 8.98 17.15
N GLU A 309 23.22 9.57 16.14
CA GLU A 309 23.57 10.88 15.58
C GLU A 309 22.29 11.69 15.41
N LEU A 310 22.33 12.99 15.73
CA LEU A 310 21.32 13.94 15.33
C LEU A 310 21.89 14.85 14.24
N ALA A 311 21.26 14.84 13.07
CA ALA A 311 21.57 15.75 11.98
C ALA A 311 20.38 16.68 11.73
N VAL A 312 20.61 18.00 11.78
CA VAL A 312 19.57 19.00 11.47
C VAL A 312 20.11 19.95 10.41
N THR A 313 19.42 20.02 9.27
CA THR A 313 19.76 20.93 8.17
C THR A 313 18.99 22.24 8.31
N ALA A 314 19.38 23.27 7.55
CA ALA A 314 18.76 24.60 7.60
C ALA A 314 17.23 24.53 7.41
N GLY A 315 16.48 25.00 8.41
CA GLY A 315 15.01 25.00 8.43
C GLY A 315 14.36 23.75 9.03
N GLY A 316 15.14 22.72 9.39
CA GLY A 316 14.65 21.56 10.13
C GLY A 316 14.31 21.94 11.57
N ILE A 317 13.23 21.37 12.13
CA ILE A 317 12.73 21.74 13.45
C ILE A 317 12.68 20.51 14.35
N VAL A 318 13.32 20.60 15.52
CA VAL A 318 13.07 19.72 16.66
C VAL A 318 12.39 20.55 17.75
N THR A 319 11.26 20.09 18.25
CA THR A 319 10.44 20.85 19.19
C THR A 319 9.84 19.96 20.27
N ASN A 320 9.39 20.56 21.35
CA ASN A 320 8.51 19.93 22.32
C ASN A 320 7.31 20.86 22.53
N ARG A 321 6.13 20.43 22.07
CA ARG A 321 4.90 21.23 22.21
C ARG A 321 4.03 20.81 23.39
N ALA A 322 4.40 19.73 24.09
CA ALA A 322 3.70 19.30 25.28
C ALA A 322 4.12 20.11 26.52
N PRO A 323 3.24 20.27 27.51
CA PRO A 323 3.60 20.84 28.81
C PRO A 323 4.61 19.99 29.59
N ALA A 324 4.60 18.68 29.35
CA ALA A 324 5.57 17.75 29.93
C ALA A 324 6.95 17.94 29.28
N ASN A 325 8.00 17.71 30.07
CA ASN A 325 9.38 17.79 29.57
C ASN A 325 9.65 16.63 28.59
N GLY A 326 9.96 16.95 27.34
CA GLY A 326 10.52 16.02 26.38
C GLY A 326 12.03 16.24 26.21
N ALA A 327 12.77 15.17 25.93
CA ALA A 327 14.22 15.22 25.73
C ALA A 327 14.65 14.40 24.51
N LEU A 328 15.63 14.92 23.77
CA LEU A 328 16.31 14.18 22.72
C LEU A 328 17.79 14.13 23.04
N TYR A 329 18.31 12.94 23.31
CA TYR A 329 19.71 12.69 23.56
C TYR A 329 20.37 12.19 22.28
N ALA A 330 21.54 12.72 21.94
CA ALA A 330 22.32 12.27 20.80
C ALA A 330 23.77 12.03 21.22
N ASP A 331 24.35 10.91 20.80
CA ASP A 331 25.77 10.63 21.07
C ASP A 331 26.69 11.51 20.21
N ALA A 332 26.20 11.93 19.04
CA ALA A 332 26.85 12.91 18.17
C ALA A 332 25.83 13.92 17.60
N LEU A 333 26.27 15.16 17.38
CA LEU A 333 25.48 16.22 16.75
C LEU A 333 26.19 16.70 15.48
N ALA A 334 25.51 16.60 14.34
CA ALA A 334 25.97 17.12 13.05
C ALA A 334 25.07 18.25 12.57
N LEU A 335 25.55 19.49 12.66
CA LEU A 335 24.87 20.63 12.06
C LEU A 335 25.38 20.80 10.63
N ARG A 336 24.57 20.40 9.65
CA ARG A 336 24.92 20.51 8.23
C ARG A 336 24.42 21.85 7.69
N GLY A 337 25.36 22.72 7.30
CA GLY A 337 25.07 23.96 6.60
C GLY A 337 24.37 23.70 5.28
N ALA A 338 23.55 24.66 4.84
CA ALA A 338 22.79 24.63 3.60
C ALA A 338 23.67 24.39 2.36
#